data_AF-A0A924YUR4-F1
#
_entry.id   AF-A0A924YUR4-F1
#
_cell.length_a   1.000
_cell.length_b   1.000
_cell.length_c   1.000
_cell.angle_alpha   90.00
_cell.angle_beta   90.00
_cell.angle_gamma   90.00
#
_symmetry.space_group_name_H-M   'P 1'
#
loop_
_entity.id
_entity.type
_entity.pdbx_description
1 polymer ?
#
loop_
_entity_poly.entity_id
_entity_poly.type
_entity_poly.pdbx_seq_one_letter_code
_entity_poly.pdbx_strand_id
1 'polypeptide(L)'
;MASQNYWKWLGQAGVTLGVLVLVSADLPVTKLVAAPNEKIPSPQEAAKQAEGLSPVRLTQVEVDDVMRDRLRFDPQWQPILQAVRQDLLEVKWGDSKLTNPVWKQYGAKAYPLLEYYARSRDAVRQAYGMTGIRSLGKPYTTLWLTKQVQRRSATPDFYLLTGKLDTLLLESGDASDDPKAWEREFGLDDPQVRSRLIQLAKQNLEPENSPTFYNQFNFDFLVNLLGYDKVFPSRGNPDKPVPNVSQWTKFEQIAQPNQNQIQAAIADYQALPAASREYLLVNRLGAVKAGQISPIAKALFKSLATDVQSPDRMWAIAELDRHNDPQGSTLLQQILNGNSRPLYSLTRSVFYGFGGDDADRGSHAYYLLVGMAKKYPQSKFIQACREYGDLTGRSYFGGADRSQKLLDRNAKKSAADRVRDWQQWLSRYPDHPGADDATYLLAHSLQDQGDIMGAMRLWLTMMTSEIGDRDALYLAYPHVRTLLDVGLSANQIQTLSQEPNYQAIAPLLRYAVAVKAARSQDYAKALQTSENLNLTAMPAKILERYYKAGWSWWT
;
A
#
# COMPACT_ATOMS: atom_id res chain seq x y z
N MET A 1 -14.13 -3.91 -54.20
CA MET A 1 -13.82 -2.92 -55.27
C MET A 1 -13.02 -1.80 -54.60
N ALA A 2 -11.70 -1.88 -54.49
CA ALA A 2 -10.67 -1.75 -55.53
C ALA A 2 -10.42 -0.30 -56.00
N SER A 3 -9.24 0.22 -55.63
CA SER A 3 -8.31 1.13 -56.35
C SER A 3 -7.73 2.15 -55.36
N GLN A 4 -6.45 2.11 -54.94
CA GLN A 4 -5.17 2.24 -55.66
C GLN A 4 -5.11 3.46 -56.59
N ASN A 5 -4.20 4.39 -56.27
CA ASN A 5 -3.26 5.13 -57.13
C ASN A 5 -2.60 6.24 -56.29
N TYR A 6 -1.33 6.63 -56.41
CA TYR A 6 -0.12 6.07 -57.02
C TYR A 6 1.02 7.00 -56.55
N TRP A 7 2.22 6.44 -56.43
CA TRP A 7 3.49 7.16 -56.21
C TRP A 7 3.85 8.09 -57.36
N LYS A 8 4.58 9.18 -57.05
CA LYS A 8 5.50 9.98 -57.90
C LYS A 8 5.86 11.26 -57.09
N TRP A 9 7.10 11.69 -56.84
CA TRP A 9 8.37 11.59 -57.56
C TRP A 9 9.54 11.83 -56.59
N LEU A 10 10.65 11.12 -56.83
CA LEU A 10 11.99 11.34 -56.31
C LEU A 10 12.77 12.26 -57.26
N GLY A 11 13.55 13.20 -56.72
CA GLY A 11 14.86 13.55 -57.29
C GLY A 11 15.02 14.96 -57.84
N GLN A 12 15.89 15.75 -57.20
CA GLN A 12 17.04 16.35 -57.87
C GLN A 12 18.14 16.72 -56.85
N ALA A 13 19.37 16.43 -57.26
CA ALA A 13 20.60 16.39 -56.47
C ALA A 13 21.30 17.76 -56.37
N GLY A 14 22.19 17.93 -55.39
CA GLY A 14 23.07 19.10 -55.31
C GLY A 14 24.01 19.07 -54.10
N VAL A 15 25.18 18.47 -54.29
CA VAL A 15 26.28 18.29 -53.33
C VAL A 15 26.85 19.64 -52.85
N THR A 16 27.05 19.81 -51.54
CA THR A 16 28.20 20.56 -51.02
C THR A 16 28.74 19.90 -49.76
N LEU A 17 29.98 19.43 -49.87
CA LEU A 17 30.80 18.87 -48.80
C LEU A 17 31.06 19.90 -47.69
N GLY A 18 30.86 19.49 -46.45
CA GLY A 18 31.25 20.23 -45.26
C GLY A 18 31.27 19.29 -44.05
N VAL A 19 32.44 18.72 -43.79
CA VAL A 19 32.76 17.71 -42.77
C VAL A 19 32.13 17.99 -41.40
N LEU A 20 31.24 17.11 -40.94
CA LEU A 20 31.14 16.75 -39.52
C LEU A 20 31.01 15.23 -39.43
N VAL A 21 32.03 14.62 -38.84
CA VAL A 21 32.18 13.18 -38.65
C VAL A 21 31.07 12.69 -37.71
N LEU A 22 29.99 12.18 -38.27
CA LEU A 22 29.06 11.28 -37.61
C LEU A 22 29.55 9.86 -37.93
N VAL A 23 30.29 9.26 -37.00
CA VAL A 23 30.47 7.80 -37.00
C VAL A 23 29.15 7.21 -36.53
N SER A 24 28.24 7.01 -37.47
CA SER A 24 27.24 5.96 -37.38
C SER A 24 27.98 4.62 -37.47
N ALA A 25 28.22 4.01 -36.32
CA ALA A 25 28.50 2.59 -36.26
C ALA A 25 27.20 1.89 -35.86
N ASP A 26 26.62 1.21 -36.85
CA ASP A 26 25.73 0.08 -36.63
C ASP A 26 26.31 -0.81 -35.53
N LEU A 27 25.65 -0.86 -34.38
CA LEU A 27 25.95 -1.89 -33.38
C LEU A 27 24.98 -3.06 -33.61
N PRO A 28 25.49 -4.26 -33.91
CA PRO A 28 24.68 -5.39 -34.29
C PRO A 28 23.89 -5.88 -33.09
N VAL A 29 22.58 -5.91 -33.22
CA VAL A 29 21.69 -6.74 -32.39
C VAL A 29 21.93 -8.20 -32.79
N THR A 30 23.06 -8.77 -32.39
CA THR A 30 23.31 -10.22 -32.38
C THR A 30 24.48 -10.54 -31.44
N LYS A 31 24.20 -11.42 -30.47
CA LYS A 31 25.11 -12.10 -29.53
C LYS A 31 25.58 -11.33 -28.29
N LEU A 32 24.78 -11.47 -27.23
CA LEU A 32 25.28 -11.74 -25.87
C LEU A 32 24.58 -13.00 -25.32
N VAL A 33 24.61 -14.07 -26.13
CA VAL A 33 24.73 -15.43 -25.60
C VAL A 33 26.23 -15.64 -25.50
N ALA A 34 26.76 -15.80 -24.28
CA ALA A 34 28.18 -15.98 -24.07
C ALA A 34 28.69 -17.15 -24.93
N ALA A 35 29.72 -16.91 -25.76
CA ALA A 35 30.36 -17.97 -26.52
C ALA A 35 31.07 -18.95 -25.55
N PRO A 36 31.12 -20.27 -25.83
CA PRO A 36 31.53 -21.28 -24.85
C PRO A 36 33.01 -21.28 -24.43
N ASN A 37 33.86 -20.41 -25.01
CA ASN A 37 35.32 -20.56 -24.96
C ASN A 37 36.10 -19.31 -24.49
N GLU A 38 35.46 -18.32 -23.87
CA GLU A 38 36.23 -17.27 -23.20
C GLU A 38 36.72 -17.76 -21.82
N LYS A 39 38.05 -17.72 -21.65
CA LYS A 39 38.76 -18.19 -20.46
C LYS A 39 38.44 -17.26 -19.30
N ILE A 40 37.68 -17.76 -18.32
CA ILE A 40 37.37 -17.05 -17.08
C ILE A 40 38.69 -16.92 -16.28
N PRO A 41 39.09 -15.69 -15.87
CA PRO A 41 40.32 -15.49 -15.10
C PRO A 41 40.21 -16.17 -13.73
N SER A 42 41.30 -16.80 -13.29
CA SER A 42 41.40 -17.43 -11.97
C SER A 42 41.19 -16.42 -10.83
N PRO A 43 40.84 -16.83 -9.60
CA PRO A 43 40.68 -15.91 -8.46
C PRO A 43 41.88 -15.01 -8.18
N GLN A 44 43.11 -15.43 -8.49
CA GLN A 44 44.31 -14.60 -8.37
C GLN A 44 44.44 -13.59 -9.52
N GLU A 45 44.05 -13.96 -10.74
CA GLU A 45 43.98 -13.04 -11.89
C GLU A 45 42.80 -12.06 -11.76
N ALA A 46 41.65 -12.52 -11.25
CA ALA A 46 40.48 -11.74 -10.95
C ALA A 46 40.68 -10.84 -9.72
N ALA A 47 41.51 -11.22 -8.74
CA ALA A 47 41.92 -10.33 -7.64
C ALA A 47 42.86 -9.22 -8.12
N LYS A 48 43.88 -9.55 -8.93
CA LYS A 48 44.77 -8.57 -9.58
C LYS A 48 44.03 -7.65 -10.54
N GLN A 49 42.98 -8.15 -11.19
CA GLN A 49 42.10 -7.35 -12.03
C GLN A 49 41.15 -6.52 -11.16
N ALA A 50 40.41 -7.07 -10.20
CA ALA A 50 39.44 -6.35 -9.37
C ALA A 50 40.05 -5.23 -8.52
N GLU A 51 41.31 -5.34 -8.08
CA GLU A 51 42.03 -4.25 -7.42
C GLU A 51 42.34 -3.06 -8.36
N GLY A 52 42.25 -3.26 -9.69
CA GLY A 52 42.47 -2.25 -10.72
C GLY A 52 41.27 -1.97 -11.65
N LEU A 53 40.11 -2.59 -11.43
CA LEU A 53 38.93 -2.45 -12.30
C LEU A 53 37.92 -1.45 -11.74
N SER A 54 37.44 -0.55 -12.58
CA SER A 54 36.36 0.38 -12.23
C SER A 54 35.03 -0.36 -11.96
N PRO A 55 34.11 0.21 -11.15
CA PRO A 55 32.76 -0.34 -10.90
C PRO A 55 31.97 -0.72 -12.16
N VAL A 56 32.27 -0.11 -13.31
CA VAL A 56 31.65 -0.39 -14.62
C VAL A 56 32.10 -1.74 -15.22
N ARG A 57 33.25 -2.29 -14.83
CA ARG A 57 33.66 -3.63 -15.30
C ARG A 57 33.12 -4.76 -14.43
N LEU A 58 32.77 -4.47 -13.18
CA LEU A 58 32.03 -5.39 -12.30
C LEU A 58 30.56 -5.59 -12.76
N THR A 59 30.03 -4.71 -13.62
CA THR A 59 28.66 -4.86 -14.16
C THR A 59 28.52 -5.93 -15.24
N GLN A 60 29.63 -6.44 -15.80
CA GLN A 60 29.62 -7.46 -16.87
C GLN A 60 29.48 -8.90 -16.34
N VAL A 61 29.55 -9.10 -15.02
CA VAL A 61 29.25 -10.38 -14.37
C VAL A 61 27.77 -10.36 -13.99
N GLU A 62 26.91 -10.81 -14.89
CA GLU A 62 25.47 -10.95 -14.64
C GLU A 62 25.16 -12.40 -14.22
N VAL A 63 24.50 -12.57 -13.06
CA VAL A 63 24.04 -13.90 -12.61
C VAL A 63 22.58 -14.07 -13.04
N ASP A 64 22.40 -14.63 -14.23
CA ASP A 64 21.13 -15.17 -14.72
C ASP A 64 20.89 -16.60 -14.21
N ASP A 65 19.78 -17.22 -14.57
CA ASP A 65 19.46 -18.60 -14.18
C ASP A 65 20.46 -19.63 -14.73
N VAL A 66 21.18 -19.30 -15.81
CA VAL A 66 22.24 -20.12 -16.41
C VAL A 66 23.54 -20.02 -15.60
N MET A 67 23.87 -18.83 -15.10
CA MET A 67 24.98 -18.58 -14.19
C MET A 67 24.69 -19.19 -12.81
N ARG A 68 23.44 -19.17 -12.30
CA ARG A 68 23.02 -19.94 -11.10
C ARG A 68 23.32 -21.42 -11.24
N ASP A 69 22.97 -22.01 -12.39
CA ASP A 69 23.21 -23.43 -12.64
C ASP A 69 24.69 -23.73 -12.85
N ARG A 70 25.50 -22.80 -13.39
CA ARG A 70 26.97 -22.92 -13.43
C ARG A 70 27.63 -22.75 -12.05
N LEU A 71 27.17 -21.81 -11.22
CA LEU A 71 27.65 -21.56 -9.86
C LEU A 71 27.37 -22.73 -8.90
N ARG A 72 26.35 -23.56 -9.20
CA ARG A 72 26.06 -24.82 -8.50
C ARG A 72 27.06 -25.95 -8.77
N PHE A 73 27.87 -25.86 -9.83
CA PHE A 73 28.83 -26.89 -10.20
C PHE A 73 30.28 -26.40 -10.22
N ASP A 74 30.52 -25.10 -10.03
CA ASP A 74 31.86 -24.52 -9.84
C ASP A 74 32.35 -24.80 -8.40
N PRO A 75 33.42 -25.61 -8.21
CA PRO A 75 33.94 -25.95 -6.89
C PRO A 75 34.36 -24.74 -6.05
N GLN A 76 34.69 -23.60 -6.68
CA GLN A 76 35.17 -22.40 -5.99
C GLN A 76 34.03 -21.57 -5.37
N TRP A 77 32.80 -21.71 -5.88
CA TRP A 77 31.61 -21.01 -5.37
C TRP A 77 30.83 -21.80 -4.33
N GLN A 78 31.06 -23.12 -4.24
CA GLN A 78 30.41 -23.99 -3.27
C GLN A 78 30.50 -23.49 -1.82
N PRO A 79 31.66 -23.01 -1.32
CA PRO A 79 31.75 -22.55 0.07
C PRO A 79 30.86 -21.34 0.36
N ILE A 80 30.76 -20.39 -0.57
CA ILE A 80 29.94 -19.19 -0.43
C ILE A 80 28.45 -19.57 -0.56
N LEU A 81 28.09 -20.42 -1.52
CA LEU A 81 26.73 -20.89 -1.71
C LEU A 81 26.20 -21.68 -0.50
N GLN A 82 27.03 -22.56 0.08
CA GLN A 82 26.67 -23.30 1.28
C GLN A 82 26.52 -22.36 2.48
N ALA A 83 27.40 -21.36 2.62
CA ALA A 83 27.27 -20.36 3.68
C ALA A 83 25.95 -19.55 3.54
N VAL A 84 25.60 -19.09 2.32
CA VAL A 84 24.31 -18.43 2.08
C VAL A 84 23.13 -19.34 2.41
N ARG A 85 23.23 -20.64 2.07
CA ARG A 85 22.18 -21.61 2.39
C ARG A 85 22.00 -21.76 3.89
N GLN A 86 23.10 -21.84 4.65
CA GLN A 86 23.03 -21.93 6.12
C GLN A 86 22.45 -20.65 6.71
N ASP A 87 22.92 -19.47 6.29
CA ASP A 87 22.35 -18.20 6.74
C ASP A 87 20.82 -18.12 6.47
N LEU A 88 20.36 -18.53 5.28
CA LEU A 88 18.94 -18.52 4.95
C LEU A 88 18.12 -19.54 5.74
N LEU A 89 18.72 -20.67 6.17
CA LEU A 89 18.07 -21.62 7.07
C LEU A 89 17.93 -21.01 8.47
N GLU A 90 18.97 -20.36 8.97
CA GLU A 90 18.95 -19.67 10.27
C GLU A 90 17.95 -18.51 10.29
N VAL A 91 17.89 -17.71 9.22
CA VAL A 91 16.91 -16.61 9.12
C VAL A 91 15.47 -17.12 9.02
N LYS A 92 15.23 -18.25 8.34
CA LYS A 92 13.86 -18.77 8.16
C LYS A 92 13.36 -19.62 9.32
N TRP A 93 14.26 -20.31 10.02
CA TRP A 93 13.90 -21.39 10.94
C TRP A 93 14.65 -21.34 12.26
N GLY A 94 15.50 -20.34 12.49
CA GLY A 94 16.28 -20.16 13.71
C GLY A 94 15.78 -19.00 14.58
N ASP A 95 16.12 -19.08 15.87
CA ASP A 95 15.75 -18.08 16.89
C ASP A 95 16.83 -17.00 17.11
N SER A 96 17.90 -16.99 16.29
CA SER A 96 19.14 -16.23 16.54
C SER A 96 19.48 -15.25 15.42
N LYS A 97 19.99 -14.06 15.78
CA LYS A 97 20.59 -13.11 14.82
C LYS A 97 21.84 -13.75 14.19
N LEU A 98 22.01 -13.61 12.87
CA LEU A 98 23.18 -14.12 12.14
C LEU A 98 24.48 -13.61 12.77
N THR A 99 25.29 -14.53 13.32
CA THR A 99 26.52 -14.19 14.03
C THR A 99 27.69 -13.95 13.06
N ASN A 100 27.84 -14.82 12.06
CA ASN A 100 28.88 -14.73 11.04
C ASN A 100 28.31 -14.87 9.60
N PRO A 101 27.48 -13.91 9.15
CA PRO A 101 26.84 -14.00 7.83
C PRO A 101 27.85 -13.95 6.68
N VAL A 102 27.43 -14.43 5.51
CA VAL A 102 28.27 -14.56 4.30
C VAL A 102 29.01 -13.26 3.93
N TRP A 103 28.39 -12.10 4.12
CA TRP A 103 29.00 -10.80 3.80
C TRP A 103 30.10 -10.39 4.79
N LYS A 104 30.09 -10.91 6.03
CA LYS A 104 31.22 -10.76 6.95
C LYS A 104 32.34 -11.76 6.61
N GLN A 105 31.97 -13.00 6.27
CA GLN A 105 32.94 -14.06 6.02
C GLN A 105 33.68 -13.91 4.68
N TYR A 106 32.97 -13.50 3.62
CA TYR A 106 33.49 -13.47 2.25
C TYR A 106 33.56 -12.06 1.65
N GLY A 107 33.00 -11.05 2.33
CA GLY A 107 33.01 -9.66 1.86
C GLY A 107 32.44 -9.51 0.46
N ALA A 108 33.13 -8.73 -0.38
CA ALA A 108 32.76 -8.46 -1.77
C ALA A 108 32.49 -9.72 -2.61
N LYS A 109 33.13 -10.85 -2.29
CA LYS A 109 32.97 -12.11 -3.04
C LYS A 109 31.54 -12.66 -2.95
N ALA A 110 30.79 -12.31 -1.90
CA ALA A 110 29.40 -12.70 -1.75
C ALA A 110 28.43 -11.88 -2.62
N TYR A 111 28.85 -10.71 -3.14
CA TYR A 111 27.97 -9.75 -3.79
C TYR A 111 27.13 -10.35 -4.94
N PRO A 112 27.65 -11.18 -5.87
CA PRO A 112 26.84 -11.75 -6.95
C PRO A 112 25.66 -12.59 -6.46
N LEU A 113 25.84 -13.34 -5.38
CA LEU A 113 24.76 -14.13 -4.77
C LEU A 113 23.80 -13.23 -3.98
N LEU A 114 24.31 -12.24 -3.24
CA LEU A 114 23.48 -11.30 -2.50
C LEU A 114 22.59 -10.46 -3.43
N GLU A 115 23.14 -10.01 -4.55
CA GLU A 115 22.44 -9.33 -5.64
C GLU A 115 21.34 -10.20 -6.23
N TYR A 116 21.63 -11.47 -6.49
CA TYR A 116 20.63 -12.43 -6.95
C TYR A 116 19.48 -12.60 -5.95
N TYR A 117 19.80 -12.81 -4.66
CA TYR A 117 18.78 -12.99 -3.63
C TYR A 117 17.98 -11.72 -3.35
N ALA A 118 18.59 -10.54 -3.47
CA ALA A 118 17.91 -9.25 -3.34
C ALA A 118 16.85 -9.02 -4.44
N ARG A 119 16.87 -9.80 -5.52
CA ARG A 119 15.82 -9.81 -6.56
C ARG A 119 14.76 -10.89 -6.37
N SER A 120 14.87 -11.71 -5.33
CA SER A 120 13.95 -12.82 -5.14
C SER A 120 12.52 -12.31 -4.92
N ARG A 121 11.53 -13.09 -5.36
CA ARG A 121 10.12 -12.85 -5.01
C ARG A 121 9.78 -13.34 -3.59
N ASP A 122 10.65 -14.13 -2.99
CA ASP A 122 10.53 -14.56 -1.60
C ASP A 122 11.04 -13.44 -0.68
N ALA A 123 10.16 -12.87 0.14
CA ALA A 123 10.45 -11.70 0.96
C ALA A 123 11.66 -11.90 1.89
N VAL A 124 11.81 -13.10 2.46
CA VAL A 124 12.94 -13.41 3.34
C VAL A 124 14.27 -13.44 2.58
N ARG A 125 14.31 -14.09 1.41
CA ARG A 125 15.51 -14.07 0.54
C ARG A 125 15.84 -12.66 0.05
N GLN A 126 14.81 -11.90 -0.27
CA GLN A 126 14.92 -10.52 -0.72
C GLN A 126 15.53 -9.62 0.35
N ALA A 127 14.99 -9.67 1.57
CA ALA A 127 15.51 -8.98 2.74
C ALA A 127 16.94 -9.42 3.09
N TYR A 128 17.24 -10.72 3.00
CA TYR A 128 18.59 -11.26 3.19
C TYR A 128 19.60 -10.70 2.21
N GLY A 129 19.30 -10.74 0.91
CA GLY A 129 20.17 -10.19 -0.12
C GLY A 129 20.43 -8.69 0.08
N MET A 130 19.36 -7.94 0.38
CA MET A 130 19.48 -6.50 0.63
C MET A 130 20.29 -6.19 1.89
N THR A 131 20.05 -6.90 2.99
CA THR A 131 20.81 -6.76 4.25
C THR A 131 22.30 -6.98 4.00
N GLY A 132 22.64 -7.99 3.20
CA GLY A 132 24.02 -8.27 2.82
C GLY A 132 24.64 -7.17 1.97
N ILE A 133 23.95 -6.69 0.93
CA ILE A 133 24.44 -5.59 0.07
C ILE A 133 24.67 -4.31 0.88
N ARG A 134 23.71 -3.95 1.73
CA ARG A 134 23.78 -2.80 2.64
C ARG A 134 24.94 -2.93 3.62
N SER A 135 25.18 -4.13 4.15
CA SER A 135 26.32 -4.44 5.02
C SER A 135 27.68 -4.36 4.32
N LEU A 136 27.75 -4.60 3.01
CA LEU A 136 28.97 -4.41 2.21
C LEU A 136 29.27 -2.92 1.96
N GLY A 137 28.26 -2.06 2.09
CA GLY A 137 28.40 -0.60 2.05
C GLY A 137 28.38 0.03 0.65
N LYS A 138 28.77 1.31 0.63
CA LYS A 138 28.39 2.30 -0.39
C LYS A 138 28.82 2.06 -1.84
N PRO A 139 29.92 1.34 -2.20
CA PRO A 139 30.09 1.01 -3.60
C PRO A 139 29.06 -0.04 -4.07
N TYR A 140 28.66 -0.96 -3.20
CA TYR A 140 27.78 -2.08 -3.55
C TYR A 140 26.30 -1.70 -3.55
N THR A 141 25.85 -0.87 -2.61
CA THR A 141 24.48 -0.33 -2.59
C THR A 141 24.23 0.57 -3.81
N THR A 142 25.17 1.46 -4.13
CA THR A 142 25.08 2.34 -5.32
C THR A 142 25.07 1.52 -6.61
N LEU A 143 25.90 0.47 -6.69
CA LEU A 143 25.93 -0.45 -7.82
C LEU A 143 24.61 -1.21 -7.98
N TRP A 144 24.08 -1.74 -6.87
CA TRP A 144 22.81 -2.45 -6.86
C TRP A 144 21.67 -1.55 -7.31
N LEU A 145 21.56 -0.32 -6.77
CA LEU A 145 20.51 0.63 -7.14
C LEU A 145 20.60 1.00 -8.62
N THR A 146 21.81 1.22 -9.14
CA THR A 146 22.02 1.50 -10.57
C THR A 146 21.46 0.37 -11.43
N LYS A 147 21.79 -0.89 -11.11
CA LYS A 147 21.28 -2.05 -11.84
C LYS A 147 19.77 -2.21 -11.68
N GLN A 148 19.24 -1.95 -10.49
CA GLN A 148 17.82 -2.08 -10.21
C GLN A 148 17.00 -1.07 -11.03
N VAL A 149 17.47 0.18 -11.13
CA VAL A 149 16.83 1.21 -11.94
C VAL A 149 16.78 0.84 -13.44
N GLN A 150 17.77 0.08 -13.93
CA GLN A 150 17.83 -0.38 -15.33
C GLN A 150 16.84 -1.50 -15.66
N ARG A 151 16.40 -2.28 -14.66
CA ARG A 151 15.68 -3.55 -14.87
C ARG A 151 14.19 -3.43 -15.15
N ARG A 152 13.60 -2.24 -14.99
CA ARG A 152 12.15 -2.01 -15.17
C ARG A 152 11.29 -3.03 -14.40
N SER A 153 11.74 -3.41 -13.21
CA SER A 153 11.12 -4.46 -12.40
C SER A 153 10.27 -3.86 -11.28
N ALA A 154 9.20 -4.57 -10.90
CA ALA A 154 8.39 -4.31 -9.71
C ALA A 154 9.05 -4.82 -8.42
N THR A 155 10.13 -5.61 -8.53
CA THR A 155 10.83 -6.22 -7.40
C THR A 155 12.30 -5.84 -7.38
N PRO A 156 12.91 -5.59 -6.21
CA PRO A 156 12.31 -5.78 -4.89
C PRO A 156 11.46 -4.62 -4.40
N ASP A 157 10.79 -4.81 -3.26
CA ASP A 157 10.04 -3.77 -2.56
C ASP A 157 10.96 -2.59 -2.19
N PHE A 158 10.50 -1.37 -2.47
CA PHE A 158 11.25 -0.15 -2.18
C PHE A 158 11.49 0.06 -0.68
N TYR A 159 10.60 -0.45 0.18
CA TYR A 159 10.74 -0.39 1.64
C TYR A 159 12.08 -0.97 2.14
N LEU A 160 12.68 -1.93 1.42
CA LEU A 160 13.97 -2.51 1.81
C LEU A 160 15.13 -1.50 1.80
N LEU A 161 14.98 -0.39 1.07
CA LEU A 161 15.95 0.70 1.06
C LEU A 161 15.74 1.62 2.26
N THR A 162 14.49 1.87 2.64
CA THR A 162 14.11 2.88 3.64
C THR A 162 14.01 2.33 5.07
N GLY A 163 13.90 1.02 5.24
CA GLY A 163 13.90 0.34 6.55
C GLY A 163 15.26 0.39 7.27
N LYS A 164 15.24 0.17 8.60
CA LYS A 164 16.45 0.05 9.41
C LYS A 164 17.19 -1.25 9.09
N LEU A 165 18.51 -1.16 8.88
CA LEU A 165 19.33 -2.29 8.46
C LEU A 165 19.30 -3.47 9.46
N ASP A 166 19.31 -3.18 10.76
CA ASP A 166 19.33 -4.18 11.84
C ASP A 166 17.98 -4.87 12.06
N THR A 167 16.91 -4.34 11.47
CA THR A 167 15.55 -4.89 11.57
C THR A 167 15.05 -5.49 10.25
N LEU A 168 15.78 -5.34 9.13
CA LEU A 168 15.38 -5.89 7.83
C LEU A 168 15.17 -7.42 7.83
N LEU A 169 15.89 -8.15 8.69
CA LEU A 169 15.74 -9.60 8.83
C LEU A 169 14.68 -10.01 9.86
N LEU A 170 14.06 -9.06 10.55
CA LEU A 170 13.01 -9.30 11.54
C LEU A 170 11.63 -9.15 10.88
N GLU A 171 10.63 -9.90 11.34
CA GLU A 171 9.26 -9.90 10.75
C GLU A 171 8.56 -8.53 10.78
N SER A 172 9.06 -7.58 11.58
CA SER A 172 8.44 -6.27 11.82
C SER A 172 9.40 -5.10 11.53
N GLY A 173 10.17 -5.15 10.44
CA GLY A 173 11.21 -4.17 10.18
C GLY A 173 10.76 -2.72 10.42
N ASP A 174 11.43 -2.05 11.35
CA ASP A 174 11.13 -0.66 11.69
C ASP A 174 11.62 0.32 10.61
N ALA A 175 10.85 1.37 10.37
CA ALA A 175 11.28 2.49 9.51
C ALA A 175 12.50 3.20 10.13
N SER A 176 13.41 3.70 9.28
CA SER A 176 14.55 4.52 9.73
C SER A 176 14.08 5.78 10.45
N ASP A 177 14.73 6.13 11.56
CA ASP A 177 14.48 7.39 12.30
C ASP A 177 14.89 8.62 11.47
N ASP A 178 15.75 8.42 10.48
CA ASP A 178 16.06 9.39 9.42
C ASP A 178 15.48 8.86 8.09
N PRO A 179 14.34 9.41 7.61
CA PRO A 179 13.71 9.00 6.36
C PRO A 179 14.60 9.15 5.12
N LYS A 180 15.71 9.89 5.21
CA LYS A 180 16.67 10.12 4.12
C LYS A 180 18.01 9.43 4.33
N ALA A 181 18.15 8.60 5.36
CA ALA A 181 19.38 7.84 5.59
C ALA A 181 19.75 6.98 4.37
N TRP A 182 18.75 6.38 3.72
CA TRP A 182 18.94 5.57 2.51
C TRP A 182 19.54 6.37 1.35
N GLU A 183 19.23 7.67 1.21
CA GLU A 183 19.83 8.50 0.15
C GLU A 183 21.36 8.51 0.29
N ARG A 184 21.86 8.67 1.52
CA ARG A 184 23.29 8.60 1.82
C ARG A 184 23.83 7.19 1.71
N GLU A 185 23.07 6.17 2.06
CA GLU A 185 23.55 4.78 1.99
C GLU A 185 23.73 4.28 0.55
N PHE A 186 22.90 4.77 -0.38
CA PHE A 186 22.87 4.35 -1.78
C PHE A 186 23.56 5.33 -2.73
N GLY A 187 24.37 6.27 -2.19
CA GLY A 187 25.22 7.16 -3.00
C GLY A 187 24.50 8.35 -3.63
N LEU A 188 23.29 8.69 -3.18
CA LEU A 188 22.48 9.81 -3.71
C LEU A 188 22.78 11.16 -3.04
N ASP A 189 23.70 11.17 -2.08
CA ASP A 189 24.33 12.38 -1.54
C ASP A 189 25.41 12.94 -2.49
N ASP A 190 25.95 12.12 -3.41
CA ASP A 190 26.71 12.58 -4.55
C ASP A 190 25.75 13.17 -5.61
N PRO A 191 25.84 14.48 -5.92
CA PRO A 191 24.93 15.12 -6.86
C PRO A 191 24.98 14.54 -8.28
N GLN A 192 26.15 14.06 -8.73
CA GLN A 192 26.32 13.47 -10.06
C GLN A 192 25.64 12.10 -10.14
N VAL A 193 25.86 11.25 -9.12
CA VAL A 193 25.21 9.94 -9.03
C VAL A 193 23.70 10.12 -8.93
N ARG A 194 23.24 11.04 -8.08
CA ARG A 194 21.82 11.37 -7.91
C ARG A 194 21.18 11.79 -9.23
N SER A 195 21.78 12.76 -9.92
CA SER A 195 21.27 13.28 -11.20
C SER A 195 21.20 12.18 -12.27
N ARG A 196 22.28 11.38 -12.40
CA ARG A 196 22.34 10.26 -13.33
C ARG A 196 21.24 9.23 -13.07
N LEU A 197 21.03 8.84 -11.82
CA LEU A 197 20.02 7.83 -11.46
C LEU A 197 18.59 8.36 -11.62
N ILE A 198 18.34 9.64 -11.33
CA ILE A 198 17.05 10.27 -11.63
C ILE A 198 16.76 10.21 -13.14
N GLN A 199 17.73 10.58 -13.98
CA GLN A 199 17.57 10.56 -15.42
C GLN A 199 17.32 9.13 -15.94
N LEU A 200 18.10 8.17 -15.44
CA LEU A 200 17.98 6.77 -15.81
C LEU A 200 16.63 6.16 -15.38
N ALA A 201 16.14 6.51 -14.19
CA ALA A 201 14.84 6.06 -13.71
C ALA A 201 13.69 6.64 -14.54
N LYS A 202 13.77 7.94 -14.91
CA LYS A 202 12.79 8.56 -15.82
C LYS A 202 12.78 7.91 -17.20
N GLN A 203 13.94 7.56 -17.74
CA GLN A 203 14.06 6.88 -19.04
C GLN A 203 13.54 5.44 -19.03
N ASN A 204 13.55 4.80 -17.87
CA ASN A 204 13.13 3.41 -17.67
C ASN A 204 11.80 3.29 -16.94
N LEU A 205 11.03 4.38 -16.83
CA LEU A 205 9.67 4.34 -16.33
C LEU A 205 8.74 3.98 -17.50
N GLU A 206 7.86 3.00 -17.30
CA GLU A 206 6.83 2.71 -18.31
C GLU A 206 5.91 3.93 -18.54
N PRO A 207 5.17 3.99 -19.66
CA PRO A 207 4.12 4.98 -19.86
C PRO A 207 3.03 4.93 -18.76
N GLU A 208 2.44 6.08 -18.43
CA GLU A 208 1.36 6.20 -17.40
C GLU A 208 0.15 5.30 -17.66
N ASN A 209 -0.14 4.97 -18.92
CA ASN A 209 -1.23 4.08 -19.31
C ASN A 209 -0.88 2.59 -19.19
N SER A 210 0.34 2.23 -18.77
CA SER A 210 0.73 0.86 -18.51
C SER A 210 0.06 0.33 -17.22
N PRO A 211 -0.50 -0.90 -17.22
CA PRO A 211 -1.09 -1.48 -16.03
C PRO A 211 -0.08 -1.70 -14.89
N THR A 212 1.22 -1.66 -15.20
CA THR A 212 2.30 -1.82 -14.22
C THR A 212 2.96 -0.49 -13.83
N PHE A 213 2.43 0.65 -14.31
CA PHE A 213 3.01 1.98 -14.09
C PHE A 213 3.29 2.27 -12.60
N TYR A 214 2.24 2.17 -11.78
CA TYR A 214 2.29 2.47 -10.35
C TYR A 214 2.97 1.39 -9.50
N ASN A 215 3.27 0.23 -10.08
CA ASN A 215 3.85 -0.92 -9.38
C ASN A 215 5.34 -1.11 -9.70
N GLN A 216 6.00 -0.09 -10.28
CA GLN A 216 7.41 -0.16 -10.65
C GLN A 216 8.32 0.38 -9.56
N PHE A 217 9.46 -0.30 -9.37
CA PHE A 217 10.53 0.21 -8.51
C PHE A 217 10.97 1.63 -8.89
N ASN A 218 11.01 1.95 -10.20
CA ASN A 218 11.40 3.27 -10.69
C ASN A 218 10.38 4.37 -10.32
N PHE A 219 9.10 4.03 -10.24
CA PHE A 219 8.06 4.94 -9.75
C PHE A 219 8.33 5.28 -8.29
N ASP A 220 8.45 4.25 -7.43
CA ASP A 220 8.69 4.43 -6.00
C ASP A 220 10.00 5.17 -5.73
N PHE A 221 11.06 4.84 -6.47
CA PHE A 221 12.35 5.52 -6.39
C PHE A 221 12.24 7.02 -6.64
N LEU A 222 11.58 7.41 -7.74
CA LEU A 222 11.40 8.82 -8.08
C LEU A 222 10.56 9.54 -7.04
N VAL A 223 9.44 8.94 -6.62
CA VAL A 223 8.49 9.53 -5.67
C VAL A 223 9.14 9.75 -4.31
N ASN A 224 9.87 8.76 -3.80
CA ASN A 224 10.56 8.89 -2.52
C ASN A 224 11.73 9.88 -2.58
N LEU A 225 12.44 9.98 -3.71
CA LEU A 225 13.61 10.85 -3.85
C LEU A 225 13.27 12.32 -4.11
N LEU A 226 12.23 12.58 -4.90
CA LEU A 226 11.86 13.92 -5.37
C LEU A 226 10.60 14.45 -4.66
N GLY A 227 9.79 13.57 -4.09
CA GLY A 227 8.42 13.86 -3.64
C GLY A 227 7.44 13.66 -4.79
N TYR A 228 6.25 13.12 -4.48
CA TYR A 228 5.19 12.86 -5.47
C TYR A 228 4.93 14.08 -6.35
N ASP A 229 4.75 15.26 -5.74
CA ASP A 229 4.50 16.53 -6.43
C ASP A 229 5.65 17.05 -7.30
N LYS A 230 6.84 16.44 -7.28
CA LYS A 230 7.93 16.81 -8.19
C LYS A 230 8.12 15.80 -9.32
N VAL A 231 7.72 14.56 -9.10
CA VAL A 231 7.66 13.53 -10.16
C VAL A 231 6.42 13.75 -11.02
N PHE A 232 5.31 14.00 -10.34
CA PHE A 232 4.01 14.36 -10.87
C PHE A 232 3.59 15.62 -10.13
N PRO A 233 4.08 16.81 -10.53
CA PRO A 233 3.46 18.05 -10.08
C PRO A 233 1.98 17.89 -10.26
N SER A 234 1.24 18.09 -9.17
CA SER A 234 -0.22 18.14 -9.18
C SER A 234 -0.59 19.09 -10.30
N ARG A 235 -0.84 18.51 -11.47
CA ARG A 235 -1.71 19.08 -12.46
C ARG A 235 -3.02 18.93 -11.73
N GLY A 236 -3.37 19.89 -10.87
CA GLY A 236 -4.68 19.90 -10.22
C GLY A 236 -5.66 19.72 -11.36
N ASN A 237 -6.28 18.55 -11.42
CA ASN A 237 -6.63 17.87 -12.67
C ASN A 237 -7.36 18.85 -13.62
N PRO A 238 -6.65 19.53 -14.55
CA PRO A 238 -7.26 20.60 -15.34
C PRO A 238 -8.20 19.99 -16.39
N ASP A 239 -8.11 18.67 -16.56
CA ASP A 239 -8.95 17.84 -17.42
C ASP A 239 -10.13 17.19 -16.67
N LYS A 240 -10.26 17.37 -15.33
CA LYS A 240 -11.48 16.91 -14.63
C LYS A 240 -12.63 17.80 -15.14
N PRO A 241 -13.60 17.25 -15.88
CA PRO A 241 -14.66 18.07 -16.46
C PRO A 241 -15.38 18.74 -15.30
N VAL A 242 -15.35 20.08 -15.25
CA VAL A 242 -16.15 20.82 -14.28
C VAL A 242 -17.62 20.57 -14.66
N PRO A 243 -18.39 19.87 -13.81
CA PRO A 243 -19.76 19.57 -14.14
C PRO A 243 -20.56 20.86 -14.28
N ASN A 244 -21.50 20.90 -15.23
CA ASN A 244 -22.31 22.09 -15.44
C ASN A 244 -23.27 22.30 -14.26
N VAL A 245 -22.90 23.21 -13.36
CA VAL A 245 -23.72 23.68 -12.23
C VAL A 245 -24.18 25.13 -12.44
N SER A 246 -24.46 25.53 -13.69
CA SER A 246 -24.85 26.90 -14.05
C SER A 246 -26.11 27.37 -13.33
N GLN A 247 -27.06 26.45 -13.09
CA GLN A 247 -28.31 26.79 -12.41
C GLN A 247 -28.07 27.06 -10.91
N TRP A 248 -27.27 26.22 -10.24
CA TRP A 248 -26.81 26.48 -8.89
C TRP A 248 -26.14 27.85 -8.74
N THR A 249 -25.27 28.22 -9.68
CA THR A 249 -24.54 29.50 -9.64
C THR A 249 -25.50 30.70 -9.61
N LYS A 250 -26.68 30.60 -10.25
CA LYS A 250 -27.72 31.64 -10.17
C LYS A 250 -28.37 31.70 -8.80
N PHE A 251 -28.67 30.54 -8.20
CA PHE A 251 -29.24 30.50 -6.86
C PHE A 251 -28.26 31.08 -5.82
N GLU A 252 -26.98 30.76 -5.92
CA GLU A 252 -25.94 31.22 -4.98
C GLU A 252 -25.78 32.74 -4.93
N GLN A 253 -26.14 33.46 -6.00
CA GLN A 253 -26.10 34.93 -6.08
C GLN A 253 -27.26 35.61 -5.33
N ILE A 254 -28.27 34.86 -4.88
CA ILE A 254 -29.44 35.41 -4.18
C ILE A 254 -29.07 35.71 -2.73
N ALA A 255 -28.87 36.99 -2.41
CA ALA A 255 -28.48 37.43 -1.06
C ALA A 255 -29.58 37.27 0.00
N GLN A 256 -30.86 37.33 -0.39
CA GLN A 256 -32.01 37.18 0.52
C GLN A 256 -33.06 36.26 -0.11
N PRO A 257 -32.83 34.94 -0.11
CA PRO A 257 -33.72 34.01 -0.79
C PRO A 257 -35.03 33.82 -0.02
N ASN A 258 -36.14 33.80 -0.75
CA ASN A 258 -37.44 33.39 -0.19
C ASN A 258 -37.56 31.85 -0.16
N GLN A 259 -38.61 31.35 0.48
CA GLN A 259 -38.82 29.90 0.66
C GLN A 259 -38.92 29.14 -0.68
N ASN A 260 -39.55 29.72 -1.70
CA ASN A 260 -39.68 29.09 -3.01
C ASN A 260 -38.33 28.97 -3.71
N GLN A 261 -37.45 29.98 -3.58
CA GLN A 261 -36.10 29.96 -4.13
C GLN A 261 -35.22 28.93 -3.40
N ILE A 262 -35.36 28.80 -2.08
CA ILE A 262 -34.67 27.76 -1.29
C ILE A 262 -35.10 26.37 -1.75
N GLN A 263 -36.41 26.12 -1.86
CA GLN A 263 -36.94 24.83 -2.31
C GLN A 263 -36.52 24.49 -3.74
N ALA A 264 -36.52 25.48 -4.63
CA ALA A 264 -36.04 25.30 -6.01
C ALA A 264 -34.55 24.93 -6.05
N ALA A 265 -33.71 25.56 -5.24
CA ALA A 265 -32.28 25.24 -5.17
C ALA A 265 -32.00 23.84 -4.60
N ILE A 266 -32.77 23.41 -3.60
CA ILE A 266 -32.66 22.05 -3.03
C ILE A 266 -33.08 21.00 -4.07
N ALA A 267 -34.20 21.24 -4.76
CA ALA A 267 -34.68 20.33 -5.81
C ALA A 267 -33.68 20.25 -6.98
N ASP A 268 -33.07 21.37 -7.38
CA ASP A 268 -32.00 21.43 -8.38
C ASP A 268 -30.81 20.56 -7.94
N TYR A 269 -30.32 20.73 -6.71
CA TYR A 269 -29.24 19.89 -6.15
C TYR A 269 -29.58 18.40 -6.19
N GLN A 270 -30.77 18.01 -5.77
CA GLN A 270 -31.20 16.61 -5.73
C GLN A 270 -31.30 15.99 -7.13
N ALA A 271 -31.66 16.80 -8.13
CA ALA A 271 -31.75 16.37 -9.52
C ALA A 271 -30.38 16.25 -10.23
N LEU A 272 -29.30 16.84 -9.67
CA LEU A 272 -27.96 16.75 -10.23
C LEU A 272 -27.44 15.30 -10.26
N PRO A 273 -26.67 14.89 -11.28
CA PRO A 273 -25.93 13.63 -11.26
C PRO A 273 -24.97 13.54 -10.07
N ALA A 274 -24.64 12.33 -9.63
CA ALA A 274 -23.78 12.10 -8.46
C ALA A 274 -22.45 12.89 -8.52
N ALA A 275 -21.75 12.85 -9.66
CA ALA A 275 -20.50 13.59 -9.86
C ALA A 275 -20.67 15.12 -9.76
N SER A 276 -21.83 15.66 -10.17
CA SER A 276 -22.14 17.09 -10.06
C SER A 276 -22.46 17.50 -8.63
N ARG A 277 -23.20 16.66 -7.89
CA ARG A 277 -23.45 16.87 -6.44
C ARG A 277 -22.15 16.86 -5.66
N GLU A 278 -21.27 15.91 -5.95
CA GLU A 278 -19.96 15.82 -5.32
C GLU A 278 -19.09 17.05 -5.58
N TYR A 279 -18.94 17.44 -6.85
CA TYR A 279 -18.22 18.66 -7.21
C TYR A 279 -18.79 19.89 -6.48
N LEU A 280 -20.11 20.00 -6.41
CA LEU A 280 -20.76 21.11 -5.72
C LEU A 280 -20.44 21.08 -4.22
N LEU A 281 -20.62 19.94 -3.56
CA LEU A 281 -20.44 19.77 -2.12
C LEU A 281 -18.99 20.01 -1.69
N VAL A 282 -18.04 19.39 -2.39
CA VAL A 282 -16.63 19.32 -2.00
C VAL A 282 -15.83 20.48 -2.62
N ASN A 283 -15.82 20.60 -3.94
CA ASN A 283 -14.93 21.50 -4.65
C ASN A 283 -15.44 22.95 -4.69
N ARG A 284 -16.76 23.16 -4.73
CA ARG A 284 -17.34 24.51 -4.73
C ARG A 284 -17.66 25.00 -3.32
N LEU A 285 -18.54 24.31 -2.60
CA LEU A 285 -19.02 24.73 -1.29
C LEU A 285 -17.97 24.47 -0.19
N GLY A 286 -17.26 23.34 -0.25
CA GLY A 286 -16.17 23.02 0.68
C GLY A 286 -15.00 24.01 0.60
N ALA A 287 -14.74 24.60 -0.57
CA ALA A 287 -13.72 25.64 -0.77
C ALA A 287 -14.09 27.01 -0.17
N VAL A 288 -15.36 27.23 0.19
CA VAL A 288 -15.79 28.50 0.80
C VAL A 288 -15.19 28.63 2.19
N LYS A 289 -14.63 29.80 2.50
CA LYS A 289 -14.04 30.07 3.82
C LYS A 289 -15.10 29.91 4.93
N ALA A 290 -14.67 29.36 6.07
CA ALA A 290 -15.52 29.19 7.25
C ALA A 290 -16.22 30.51 7.61
N GLY A 291 -17.53 30.44 7.90
CA GLY A 291 -18.39 31.59 8.16
C GLY A 291 -18.84 32.42 6.94
N GLN A 292 -18.41 32.10 5.71
CA GLN A 292 -18.72 32.88 4.50
C GLN A 292 -19.68 32.17 3.52
N ILE A 293 -20.42 31.16 3.99
CA ILE A 293 -21.37 30.43 3.14
C ILE A 293 -22.59 31.30 2.78
N SER A 294 -23.09 31.15 1.54
CA SER A 294 -24.27 31.87 1.08
C SER A 294 -25.55 31.39 1.80
N PRO A 295 -26.61 32.22 1.90
CA PRO A 295 -27.88 31.80 2.50
C PRO A 295 -28.51 30.58 1.82
N ILE A 296 -28.42 30.47 0.49
CA ILE A 296 -28.89 29.30 -0.27
C ILE A 296 -28.10 28.04 0.10
N ALA A 297 -26.76 28.11 0.09
CA ALA A 297 -25.94 26.94 0.42
C ALA A 297 -26.14 26.51 1.88
N LYS A 298 -26.29 27.48 2.79
CA LYS A 298 -26.66 27.22 4.18
C LYS A 298 -28.02 26.51 4.30
N ALA A 299 -29.02 26.94 3.54
CA ALA A 299 -30.34 26.31 3.53
C ALA A 299 -30.30 24.89 2.95
N LEU A 300 -29.51 24.65 1.90
CA LEU A 300 -29.25 23.31 1.38
C LEU A 300 -28.66 22.41 2.47
N PHE A 301 -27.59 22.84 3.14
CA PHE A 301 -26.98 22.02 4.20
C PHE A 301 -27.95 21.74 5.35
N LYS A 302 -28.80 22.70 5.74
CA LYS A 302 -29.85 22.45 6.76
C LYS A 302 -30.86 21.39 6.31
N SER A 303 -31.26 21.43 5.05
CA SER A 303 -32.14 20.41 4.47
C SER A 303 -31.47 19.03 4.51
N LEU A 304 -30.23 18.91 4.03
CA LEU A 304 -29.49 17.65 4.01
C LEU A 304 -29.17 17.12 5.41
N ALA A 305 -28.86 17.99 6.37
CA ALA A 305 -28.58 17.60 7.76
C ALA A 305 -29.82 17.01 8.48
N THR A 306 -31.02 17.47 8.08
CA THR A 306 -32.30 17.03 8.66
C THR A 306 -32.80 15.74 8.02
N ASP A 307 -32.48 15.49 6.76
CA ASP A 307 -32.85 14.27 6.05
C ASP A 307 -31.95 13.08 6.45
N VAL A 308 -32.49 12.20 7.30
CA VAL A 308 -31.78 11.00 7.79
C VAL A 308 -31.42 9.99 6.70
N GLN A 309 -32.08 10.04 5.54
CA GLN A 309 -31.81 9.16 4.40
C GLN A 309 -30.80 9.77 3.42
N SER A 310 -30.44 11.05 3.59
CA SER A 310 -29.51 11.72 2.70
C SER A 310 -28.10 11.10 2.84
N PRO A 311 -27.47 10.66 1.73
CA PRO A 311 -26.09 10.17 1.75
C PRO A 311 -25.09 11.28 2.12
N ASP A 312 -25.47 12.55 1.95
CA ASP A 312 -24.64 13.71 2.24
C ASP A 312 -24.94 14.33 3.62
N ARG A 313 -25.78 13.68 4.44
CA ARG A 313 -26.20 14.21 5.75
C ARG A 313 -25.02 14.57 6.66
N MET A 314 -24.08 13.66 6.83
CA MET A 314 -22.94 13.88 7.73
C MET A 314 -22.04 15.00 7.21
N TRP A 315 -21.83 15.08 5.91
CA TRP A 315 -21.09 16.17 5.25
C TRP A 315 -21.76 17.52 5.54
N ALA A 316 -23.08 17.60 5.36
CA ALA A 316 -23.84 18.81 5.64
C ALA A 316 -23.79 19.22 7.12
N ILE A 317 -23.86 18.27 8.05
CA ILE A 317 -23.71 18.54 9.50
C ILE A 317 -22.32 19.12 9.79
N ALA A 318 -21.26 18.52 9.26
CA ALA A 318 -19.88 18.97 9.45
C ALA A 318 -19.64 20.36 8.84
N GLU A 319 -20.18 20.62 7.65
CA GLU A 319 -20.10 21.93 7.00
C GLU A 319 -20.85 23.02 7.76
N LEU A 320 -22.08 22.73 8.23
CA LEU A 320 -22.83 23.66 9.07
C LEU A 320 -22.05 24.02 10.34
N ASP A 321 -21.43 23.03 11.00
CA ASP A 321 -20.60 23.28 12.17
C ASP A 321 -19.36 24.15 11.83
N ARG A 322 -18.68 23.85 10.72
CA ARG A 322 -17.54 24.63 10.21
C ARG A 322 -17.92 26.08 9.93
N HIS A 323 -19.16 26.31 9.48
CA HIS A 323 -19.72 27.64 9.26
C HIS A 323 -20.40 28.26 10.50
N ASN A 324 -20.21 27.68 11.69
CA ASN A 324 -20.76 28.14 12.97
C ASN A 324 -22.29 28.23 12.99
N ASP A 325 -22.98 27.35 12.26
CA ASP A 325 -24.44 27.25 12.39
C ASP A 325 -24.82 26.43 13.64
N PRO A 326 -25.70 26.97 14.52
CA PRO A 326 -26.05 26.30 15.77
C PRO A 326 -26.64 24.89 15.59
N GLN A 327 -27.46 24.67 14.56
CA GLN A 327 -28.06 23.36 14.30
C GLN A 327 -26.99 22.33 13.95
N GLY A 328 -26.04 22.71 13.09
CA GLY A 328 -24.89 21.88 12.75
C GLY A 328 -24.05 21.53 13.97
N SER A 329 -23.70 22.53 14.78
CA SER A 329 -22.92 22.31 16.00
C SER A 329 -23.62 21.39 17.00
N THR A 330 -24.93 21.55 17.21
CA THR A 330 -25.69 20.66 18.10
C THR A 330 -25.73 19.23 17.59
N LEU A 331 -26.07 19.02 16.32
CA LEU A 331 -26.12 17.69 15.71
C LEU A 331 -24.75 17.00 15.74
N LEU A 332 -23.69 17.75 15.41
CA LEU A 332 -22.33 17.22 15.41
C LEU A 332 -21.89 16.82 16.82
N GLN A 333 -22.14 17.65 17.84
CA GLN A 333 -21.81 17.30 19.23
C GLN A 333 -22.56 16.06 19.73
N GLN A 334 -23.83 15.88 19.32
CA GLN A 334 -24.59 14.66 19.63
C GLN A 334 -23.94 13.41 19.02
N ILE A 335 -23.44 13.52 17.78
CA ILE A 335 -22.73 12.43 17.09
C ILE A 335 -21.38 12.15 17.76
N LEU A 336 -20.58 13.20 18.02
CA LEU A 336 -19.24 13.08 18.59
C LEU A 336 -19.24 12.55 20.04
N ASN A 337 -20.32 12.77 20.80
CA ASN A 337 -20.45 12.30 22.18
C ASN A 337 -21.33 11.05 22.34
N GLY A 338 -22.12 10.72 21.33
CA GLY A 338 -23.06 9.60 21.33
C GLY A 338 -22.64 8.51 20.34
N ASN A 339 -23.49 8.29 19.34
CA ASN A 339 -23.26 7.31 18.28
C ASN A 339 -22.42 7.92 17.15
N SER A 340 -21.18 7.43 16.99
CA SER A 340 -20.24 7.90 15.98
C SER A 340 -20.37 7.23 14.60
N ARG A 341 -21.27 6.25 14.41
CA ARG A 341 -21.51 5.61 13.10
C ARG A 341 -21.72 6.58 11.93
N PRO A 342 -22.43 7.72 12.09
CA PRO A 342 -22.56 8.69 11.00
C PRO A 342 -21.21 9.17 10.44
N LEU A 343 -20.16 9.20 11.26
CA LEU A 343 -18.80 9.61 10.86
C LEU A 343 -18.14 8.63 9.89
N TYR A 344 -18.61 7.38 9.78
CA TYR A 344 -18.04 6.38 8.85
C TYR A 344 -18.06 6.87 7.40
N SER A 345 -19.02 7.73 7.04
CA SER A 345 -19.08 8.35 5.72
C SER A 345 -17.95 9.34 5.44
N LEU A 346 -17.39 9.98 6.48
CA LEU A 346 -16.25 10.88 6.35
C LEU A 346 -14.94 10.09 6.45
N THR A 347 -14.81 9.20 7.43
CA THR A 347 -13.56 8.47 7.67
C THR A 347 -13.20 7.51 6.54
N ARG A 348 -14.19 6.79 5.96
CA ARG A 348 -13.98 6.00 4.73
C ARG A 348 -13.48 6.81 3.53
N SER A 349 -13.81 8.10 3.49
CA SER A 349 -13.34 8.97 2.41
C SER A 349 -11.88 9.39 2.62
N VAL A 350 -11.37 9.38 3.86
CA VAL A 350 -9.98 9.76 4.14
C VAL A 350 -9.05 8.70 3.56
N PHE A 351 -8.40 9.05 2.44
CA PHE A 351 -7.44 8.18 1.79
C PHE A 351 -6.04 8.79 1.89
N TYR A 352 -5.14 8.09 2.59
CA TYR A 352 -3.71 8.43 2.58
C TYR A 352 -3.04 7.72 1.40
N GLY A 353 -2.78 8.46 0.31
CA GLY A 353 -1.59 8.18 -0.48
C GLY A 353 -1.70 7.86 -1.97
N PHE A 354 -2.85 7.92 -2.64
CA PHE A 354 -2.87 7.78 -4.11
C PHE A 354 -3.89 8.72 -4.76
N GLY A 355 -3.39 9.58 -5.66
CA GLY A 355 -4.16 10.61 -6.38
C GLY A 355 -5.13 10.04 -7.41
N GLY A 356 -6.21 9.41 -6.96
CA GLY A 356 -7.37 9.05 -7.79
C GLY A 356 -8.40 10.18 -7.90
N ASP A 357 -9.47 9.93 -8.65
CA ASP A 357 -10.55 10.90 -8.92
C ASP A 357 -11.26 11.42 -7.65
N ASP A 358 -11.17 10.71 -6.53
CA ASP A 358 -11.77 11.05 -5.22
C ASP A 358 -10.82 11.77 -4.25
N ALA A 359 -9.62 12.16 -4.69
CA ALA A 359 -8.61 12.80 -3.82
C ALA A 359 -9.12 14.09 -3.15
N ASP A 360 -9.96 14.87 -3.85
CA ASP A 360 -10.56 16.10 -3.31
C ASP A 360 -11.52 15.79 -2.15
N ARG A 361 -12.37 14.77 -2.33
CA ARG A 361 -13.32 14.35 -1.31
C ARG A 361 -12.59 13.84 -0.08
N GLY A 362 -11.57 13.00 -0.25
CA GLY A 362 -10.79 12.50 0.87
C GLY A 362 -10.02 13.59 1.62
N SER A 363 -9.40 14.51 0.89
CA SER A 363 -8.69 15.66 1.48
C SER A 363 -9.64 16.55 2.28
N HIS A 364 -10.84 16.79 1.75
CA HIS A 364 -11.84 17.61 2.43
C HIS A 364 -12.45 16.90 3.65
N ALA A 365 -12.71 15.60 3.57
CA ALA A 365 -13.12 14.80 4.74
C ALA A 365 -12.08 14.89 5.86
N TYR A 366 -10.81 14.74 5.51
CA TYR A 366 -9.70 14.85 6.46
C TYR A 366 -9.67 16.23 7.12
N TYR A 367 -9.80 17.29 6.33
CA TYR A 367 -9.88 18.67 6.82
C TYR A 367 -11.03 18.85 7.82
N LEU A 368 -12.23 18.34 7.52
CA LEU A 368 -13.38 18.39 8.43
C LEU A 368 -13.11 17.65 9.74
N LEU A 369 -12.58 16.42 9.68
CA LEU A 369 -12.29 15.60 10.87
C LEU A 369 -11.22 16.25 11.77
N VAL A 370 -10.16 16.83 11.19
CA VAL A 370 -9.17 17.60 11.95
C VAL A 370 -9.79 18.85 12.57
N GLY A 371 -10.72 19.51 11.86
CA GLY A 371 -11.52 20.62 12.40
C GLY A 371 -12.31 20.20 13.64
N MET A 372 -12.97 19.04 13.60
CA MET A 372 -13.68 18.47 14.74
C MET A 372 -12.74 18.20 15.93
N ALA A 373 -11.56 17.63 15.67
CA ALA A 373 -10.56 17.36 16.70
C ALA A 373 -10.07 18.61 17.43
N LYS A 374 -9.89 19.71 16.69
CA LYS A 374 -9.50 21.01 17.23
C LYS A 374 -10.62 21.68 18.02
N LYS A 375 -11.85 21.64 17.50
CA LYS A 375 -13.02 22.34 18.09
C LYS A 375 -13.64 21.58 19.26
N TYR A 376 -13.65 20.26 19.22
CA TYR A 376 -14.27 19.38 20.23
C TYR A 376 -13.26 18.40 20.85
N PRO A 377 -12.15 18.89 21.44
CA PRO A 377 -11.06 18.05 21.91
C PRO A 377 -11.45 17.12 23.08
N GLN A 378 -12.57 17.35 23.75
CA GLN A 378 -13.05 16.55 24.86
C GLN A 378 -14.21 15.62 24.48
N SER A 379 -14.60 15.57 23.20
CA SER A 379 -15.67 14.67 22.78
C SER A 379 -15.27 13.20 22.88
N LYS A 380 -16.25 12.32 23.08
CA LYS A 380 -16.03 10.87 23.18
C LYS A 380 -15.26 10.32 21.99
N PHE A 381 -15.60 10.75 20.77
CA PHE A 381 -14.89 10.40 19.54
C PHE A 381 -13.40 10.79 19.59
N ILE A 382 -13.08 12.02 20.00
CA ILE A 382 -11.68 12.49 20.04
C ILE A 382 -10.88 11.86 21.19
N GLN A 383 -11.53 11.56 22.31
CA GLN A 383 -10.91 10.76 23.38
C GLN A 383 -10.54 9.36 22.86
N ALA A 384 -11.45 8.69 22.15
CA ALA A 384 -11.17 7.39 21.53
C ALA A 384 -10.02 7.45 20.52
N CYS A 385 -9.95 8.48 19.67
CA CYS A 385 -8.83 8.72 18.75
C CYS A 385 -7.48 8.86 19.48
N ARG A 386 -7.45 9.61 20.59
CA ARG A 386 -6.23 9.79 21.39
C ARG A 386 -5.79 8.48 22.02
N GLU A 387 -6.72 7.79 22.67
CA GLU A 387 -6.46 6.51 23.32
C GLU A 387 -6.03 5.42 22.33
N TYR A 388 -6.70 5.32 21.18
CA TYR A 388 -6.29 4.43 20.09
C TYR A 388 -4.84 4.72 19.73
N GLY A 389 -4.50 5.99 19.52
CA GLY A 389 -3.15 6.36 19.16
C GLY A 389 -2.11 6.18 20.28
N ASP A 390 -2.54 6.20 21.54
CA ASP A 390 -1.70 5.85 22.68
C ASP A 390 -1.44 4.34 22.78
N LEU A 391 -2.34 3.50 22.23
CA LEU A 391 -2.15 2.06 22.12
C LEU A 391 -1.26 1.69 20.94
N THR A 392 -1.43 2.35 19.79
CA THR A 392 -0.61 2.08 18.59
C THR A 392 0.73 2.81 18.58
N GLY A 393 0.90 3.83 19.42
CA GLY A 393 2.07 4.71 19.37
C GLY A 393 2.05 5.70 18.19
N ARG A 394 0.93 5.85 17.48
CA ARG A 394 0.78 6.75 16.33
C ARG A 394 -0.47 7.63 16.48
N SER A 395 -0.48 8.84 15.94
CA SER A 395 -1.71 9.63 15.87
C SER A 395 -2.77 8.95 15.00
N TYR A 396 -4.04 8.93 15.42
CA TYR A 396 -5.15 8.36 14.64
C TYR A 396 -5.34 9.05 13.28
N PHE A 397 -5.17 10.38 13.23
CA PHE A 397 -5.23 11.19 12.01
C PHE A 397 -3.86 11.39 11.34
N GLY A 398 -2.87 10.55 11.67
CA GLY A 398 -1.49 10.74 11.22
C GLY A 398 -0.84 12.02 11.76
N GLY A 399 0.45 12.23 11.43
CA GLY A 399 1.10 13.55 11.49
C GLY A 399 1.57 14.08 12.84
N ALA A 400 1.34 13.39 13.96
CA ALA A 400 1.90 13.79 15.27
C ALA A 400 2.63 12.63 15.93
N ASP A 401 3.92 12.86 16.21
CA ASP A 401 4.76 11.93 16.95
C ASP A 401 4.25 11.75 18.38
N ARG A 402 4.35 10.53 18.89
CA ARG A 402 4.08 10.24 20.30
C ARG A 402 5.37 10.31 21.09
N SER A 403 5.26 10.66 22.37
CA SER A 403 6.42 10.75 23.25
C SER A 403 7.17 9.42 23.30
N GLN A 404 8.50 9.43 23.26
CA GLN A 404 9.33 8.23 23.35
C GLN A 404 8.98 7.37 24.57
N LYS A 405 8.68 7.99 25.72
CA LYS A 405 8.22 7.30 26.95
C LYS A 405 6.99 6.40 26.72
N LEU A 406 6.06 6.83 25.87
CA LEU A 406 4.86 6.06 25.53
C LEU A 406 5.22 4.90 24.61
N LEU A 407 6.08 5.14 23.62
CA LEU A 407 6.57 4.10 22.70
C LEU A 407 7.32 3.00 23.46
N ASP A 408 8.24 3.38 24.35
CA ASP A 408 9.01 2.47 25.19
C ASP A 408 8.11 1.65 26.13
N ARG A 409 7.05 2.27 26.66
CA ARG A 409 6.03 1.58 27.47
C ARG A 409 5.28 0.54 26.63
N ASN A 410 4.88 0.90 25.41
CA ASN A 410 4.12 0.01 24.54
C ASN A 410 4.98 -1.17 24.06
N ALA A 411 6.25 -0.93 23.73
CA ALA A 411 7.20 -1.98 23.33
C ALA A 411 7.42 -3.06 24.41
N LYS A 412 7.20 -2.71 25.69
CA LYS A 412 7.33 -3.63 26.83
C LYS A 412 6.04 -4.38 27.20
N LYS A 413 4.91 -4.09 26.53
CA LYS A 413 3.64 -4.75 26.86
C LYS A 413 3.67 -6.21 26.46
N SER A 414 3.15 -7.08 27.33
CA SER A 414 2.91 -8.48 26.99
C SER A 414 1.75 -8.60 25.99
N ALA A 415 1.65 -9.75 25.30
CA ALA A 415 0.51 -10.04 24.43
C ALA A 415 -0.82 -10.01 25.21
N ALA A 416 -0.84 -10.53 26.44
CA ALA A 416 -2.00 -10.52 27.31
C ALA A 416 -2.45 -9.08 27.68
N ASP A 417 -1.50 -8.18 27.94
CA ASP A 417 -1.81 -6.77 28.18
C ASP A 417 -2.40 -6.11 26.94
N ARG A 418 -1.85 -6.39 25.75
CA ARG A 418 -2.38 -5.86 24.48
C ARG A 418 -3.81 -6.34 24.21
N VAL A 419 -4.09 -7.63 24.43
CA VAL A 419 -5.44 -8.20 24.32
C VAL A 419 -6.41 -7.48 25.24
N ARG A 420 -6.07 -7.32 26.52
CA ARG A 420 -6.92 -6.61 27.48
C ARG A 420 -7.17 -5.16 27.07
N ASP A 421 -6.13 -4.45 26.64
CA ASP A 421 -6.24 -3.04 26.26
C ASP A 421 -7.18 -2.86 25.06
N TRP A 422 -7.06 -3.69 24.02
CA TRP A 422 -7.95 -3.63 22.86
C TRP A 422 -9.38 -4.05 23.19
N GLN A 423 -9.59 -5.07 24.02
CA GLN A 423 -10.92 -5.43 24.51
C GLN A 423 -11.57 -4.28 25.28
N GLN A 424 -10.83 -3.60 26.15
CA GLN A 424 -11.32 -2.45 26.90
C GLN A 424 -11.62 -1.25 26.00
N TRP A 425 -10.82 -1.01 24.97
CA TRP A 425 -11.05 0.05 24.00
C TRP A 425 -12.34 -0.23 23.21
N LEU A 426 -12.49 -1.44 22.65
CA LEU A 426 -13.68 -1.85 21.89
C LEU A 426 -14.96 -1.84 22.73
N SER A 427 -14.87 -2.20 24.02
CA SER A 427 -15.99 -2.13 24.95
C SER A 427 -16.45 -0.69 25.22
N ARG A 428 -15.52 0.27 25.30
CA ARG A 428 -15.84 1.69 25.53
C ARG A 428 -16.30 2.42 24.28
N TYR A 429 -15.77 2.01 23.13
CA TYR A 429 -15.92 2.68 21.84
C TYR A 429 -16.43 1.75 20.71
N PRO A 430 -17.54 1.01 20.91
CA PRO A 430 -17.99 -0.01 19.96
C PRO A 430 -18.47 0.55 18.61
N ASP A 431 -18.90 1.82 18.57
CA ASP A 431 -19.39 2.52 17.38
C ASP A 431 -18.34 3.44 16.75
N HIS A 432 -17.09 3.37 17.21
CA HIS A 432 -16.02 4.22 16.69
C HIS A 432 -15.60 3.78 15.28
N PRO A 433 -15.28 4.72 14.36
CA PRO A 433 -14.84 4.37 13.01
C PRO A 433 -13.69 3.35 12.98
N GLY A 434 -12.61 3.58 13.72
CA GLY A 434 -11.51 2.60 13.83
C GLY A 434 -11.75 1.36 14.69
N ALA A 435 -13.01 0.94 14.90
CA ALA A 435 -13.32 -0.28 15.65
C ALA A 435 -12.91 -1.55 14.89
N ASP A 436 -12.91 -1.54 13.57
CA ASP A 436 -12.39 -2.62 12.74
C ASP A 436 -10.86 -2.66 12.77
N ASP A 437 -10.15 -1.53 12.74
CA ASP A 437 -8.71 -1.51 13.01
C ASP A 437 -8.37 -2.08 14.38
N ALA A 438 -9.11 -1.66 15.43
CA ALA A 438 -8.91 -2.16 16.78
C ALA A 438 -9.23 -3.66 16.89
N THR A 439 -10.23 -4.14 16.15
CA THR A 439 -10.54 -5.57 16.04
C THR A 439 -9.41 -6.33 15.35
N TYR A 440 -8.81 -5.76 14.32
CA TYR A 440 -7.63 -6.31 13.65
C TYR A 440 -6.43 -6.42 14.61
N LEU A 441 -6.14 -5.37 15.36
CA LEU A 441 -5.05 -5.37 16.35
C LEU A 441 -5.32 -6.34 17.52
N LEU A 442 -6.57 -6.48 17.94
CA LEU A 442 -6.96 -7.48 18.94
C LEU A 442 -6.74 -8.90 18.43
N ALA A 443 -7.16 -9.19 17.19
CA ALA A 443 -7.01 -10.52 16.62
C ALA A 443 -5.54 -10.91 16.43
N HIS A 444 -4.68 -9.98 16.00
CA HIS A 444 -3.22 -10.19 16.03
C HIS A 444 -2.70 -10.47 17.44
N SER A 445 -3.13 -9.69 18.44
CA SER A 445 -2.69 -9.88 19.82
C SER A 445 -3.11 -11.25 20.39
N LEU A 446 -4.27 -11.78 19.98
CA LEU A 446 -4.71 -13.13 20.32
C LEU A 446 -3.83 -14.20 19.64
N GLN A 447 -3.40 -13.98 18.39
CA GLN A 447 -2.45 -14.88 17.73
C GLN A 447 -1.09 -14.90 18.45
N ASP A 448 -0.56 -13.74 18.83
CA ASP A 448 0.67 -13.62 19.63
C ASP A 448 0.58 -14.36 20.98
N GLN A 449 -0.63 -14.40 21.56
CA GLN A 449 -0.91 -15.12 22.80
C GLN A 449 -1.12 -16.64 22.59
N GLY A 450 -1.20 -17.10 21.35
CA GLY A 450 -1.49 -18.49 21.01
C GLY A 450 -2.98 -18.86 20.99
N ASP A 451 -3.90 -17.90 21.17
CA ASP A 451 -5.34 -18.11 21.02
C ASP A 451 -5.79 -17.99 19.56
N ILE A 452 -5.41 -18.98 18.76
CA ILE A 452 -5.70 -19.03 17.32
C ILE A 452 -7.20 -19.09 17.03
N MET A 453 -7.97 -19.77 17.89
CA MET A 453 -9.43 -19.85 17.75
C MET A 453 -10.11 -18.52 18.05
N GLY A 454 -9.68 -17.81 19.10
CA GLY A 454 -10.13 -16.46 19.40
C GLY A 454 -9.83 -15.49 18.27
N ALA A 455 -8.60 -15.51 17.73
CA ALA A 455 -8.23 -14.70 16.59
C ALA A 455 -9.08 -14.99 15.35
N MET A 456 -9.29 -16.27 15.02
CA MET A 456 -10.14 -16.68 13.90
C MET A 456 -11.57 -16.14 14.04
N ARG A 457 -12.17 -16.20 15.23
CA ARG A 457 -13.51 -15.63 15.47
C ARG A 457 -13.57 -14.15 15.14
N LEU A 458 -12.55 -13.37 15.53
CA LEU A 458 -12.50 -11.95 15.18
C LEU A 458 -12.32 -11.72 13.67
N TRP A 459 -11.48 -12.51 13.00
CA TRP A 459 -11.34 -12.45 11.55
C TRP A 459 -12.63 -12.75 10.80
N LEU A 460 -13.37 -13.76 11.24
CA LEU A 460 -14.68 -14.08 10.68
C LEU A 460 -15.70 -12.97 10.97
N THR A 461 -15.66 -12.40 12.18
CA THR A 461 -16.56 -11.31 12.56
C THR A 461 -16.31 -10.06 11.72
N MET A 462 -15.05 -9.70 11.46
CA MET A 462 -14.73 -8.63 10.50
C MET A 462 -15.32 -8.92 9.12
N MET A 463 -15.20 -10.17 8.62
CA MET A 463 -15.76 -10.55 7.32
C MET A 463 -17.29 -10.50 7.25
N THR A 464 -18.00 -10.86 8.33
CA THR A 464 -19.46 -11.08 8.32
C THR A 464 -20.27 -9.94 8.95
N SER A 465 -19.66 -9.08 9.76
CA SER A 465 -20.35 -8.07 10.55
C SER A 465 -19.98 -6.64 10.13
N GLU A 466 -20.85 -5.68 10.46
CA GLU A 466 -20.55 -4.26 10.32
C GLU A 466 -19.86 -3.75 11.58
N ILE A 467 -18.52 -3.78 11.56
CA ILE A 467 -17.66 -3.20 12.60
C ILE A 467 -16.90 -2.04 11.99
N GLY A 468 -16.81 -0.94 12.75
CA GLY A 468 -16.08 0.25 12.32
C GLY A 468 -16.54 0.78 10.97
N ASP A 469 -15.67 1.52 10.30
CA ASP A 469 -15.95 2.10 9.01
C ASP A 469 -15.59 1.15 7.84
N ARG A 470 -14.99 -0.01 8.15
CA ARG A 470 -14.73 -1.15 7.26
C ARG A 470 -13.56 -0.93 6.30
N ASP A 471 -12.71 0.06 6.55
CA ASP A 471 -11.47 0.25 5.78
C ASP A 471 -10.45 -0.87 6.07
N ALA A 472 -10.47 -1.49 7.26
CA ALA A 472 -9.57 -2.59 7.66
C ALA A 472 -10.09 -3.98 7.28
N LEU A 473 -11.32 -4.08 6.74
CA LEU A 473 -11.97 -5.35 6.38
C LEU A 473 -11.09 -6.25 5.50
N TYR A 474 -10.36 -5.67 4.55
CA TYR A 474 -9.56 -6.42 3.60
C TYR A 474 -8.41 -7.21 4.28
N LEU A 475 -7.95 -6.75 5.45
CA LEU A 475 -6.87 -7.37 6.21
C LEU A 475 -7.26 -8.75 6.74
N ALA A 476 -8.55 -9.03 6.96
CA ALA A 476 -9.01 -10.32 7.49
C ALA A 476 -8.84 -11.48 6.48
N TYR A 477 -9.02 -11.25 5.17
CA TYR A 477 -9.09 -12.33 4.19
C TYR A 477 -7.81 -13.17 4.05
N PRO A 478 -6.59 -12.60 4.03
CA PRO A 478 -5.35 -13.39 4.07
C PRO A 478 -5.25 -14.27 5.32
N HIS A 479 -5.59 -13.76 6.51
CA HIS A 479 -5.53 -14.52 7.76
C HIS A 479 -6.52 -15.68 7.75
N VAL A 480 -7.77 -15.44 7.34
CA VAL A 480 -8.79 -16.50 7.23
C VAL A 480 -8.34 -17.58 6.26
N ARG A 481 -7.79 -17.22 5.09
CA ARG A 481 -7.26 -18.20 4.12
C ARG A 481 -6.18 -19.07 4.74
N THR A 482 -5.16 -18.45 5.34
CA THR A 482 -4.04 -19.18 5.95
C THR A 482 -4.48 -20.07 7.11
N LEU A 483 -5.35 -19.56 8.00
CA LEU A 483 -5.85 -20.32 9.14
C LEU A 483 -6.72 -21.50 8.72
N LEU A 484 -7.61 -21.31 7.74
CA LEU A 484 -8.39 -22.42 7.19
C LEU A 484 -7.50 -23.45 6.48
N ASP A 485 -6.46 -23.01 5.78
CA ASP A 485 -5.62 -23.90 4.98
C ASP A 485 -4.69 -24.76 5.86
N VAL A 486 -3.93 -24.11 6.75
CA VAL A 486 -2.87 -24.77 7.54
C VAL A 486 -2.95 -24.52 9.05
N GLY A 487 -3.55 -23.42 9.49
CA GLY A 487 -3.51 -23.03 10.92
C GLY A 487 -4.47 -23.77 11.85
N LEU A 488 -5.63 -24.19 11.37
CA LEU A 488 -6.67 -24.83 12.17
C LEU A 488 -6.81 -26.32 11.84
N SER A 489 -7.20 -27.12 12.83
CA SER A 489 -7.62 -28.52 12.64
C SER A 489 -9.04 -28.60 12.05
N ALA A 490 -9.38 -29.76 11.47
CA ALA A 490 -10.73 -30.03 10.97
C ALA A 490 -11.80 -29.88 12.07
N ASN A 491 -11.51 -30.34 13.30
CA ASN A 491 -12.43 -30.21 14.44
C ASN A 491 -12.67 -28.75 14.83
N GLN A 492 -11.62 -27.93 14.86
CA GLN A 492 -11.74 -26.49 15.14
C GLN A 492 -12.59 -25.77 14.09
N ILE A 493 -12.40 -26.08 12.80
CA ILE A 493 -13.23 -25.52 11.73
C ILE A 493 -14.68 -26.00 11.85
N GLN A 494 -14.89 -27.26 12.22
CA GLN A 494 -16.23 -27.80 12.46
C GLN A 494 -16.92 -27.08 13.61
N THR A 495 -16.22 -26.79 14.71
CA THR A 495 -16.73 -25.96 15.81
C THR A 495 -17.17 -24.59 15.31
N LEU A 496 -16.32 -23.89 14.53
CA LEU A 496 -16.66 -22.58 13.97
C LEU A 496 -17.90 -22.64 13.06
N SER A 497 -18.06 -23.71 12.29
CA SER A 497 -19.21 -23.88 11.39
C SER A 497 -20.55 -24.05 12.12
N GLN A 498 -20.52 -24.42 13.40
CA GLN A 498 -21.69 -24.57 14.25
C GLN A 498 -22.05 -23.27 14.98
N GLU A 499 -21.16 -22.28 15.00
CA GLU A 499 -21.41 -21.00 15.67
C GLU A 499 -22.45 -20.17 14.87
N PRO A 500 -23.53 -19.68 15.51
CA PRO A 500 -24.61 -18.96 14.82
C PRO A 500 -24.14 -17.71 14.05
N ASN A 501 -23.09 -17.04 14.55
CA ASN A 501 -22.56 -15.80 13.97
C ASN A 501 -21.91 -16.01 12.59
N TYR A 502 -21.60 -17.26 12.21
CA TYR A 502 -20.85 -17.58 10.99
C TYR A 502 -21.64 -18.42 9.98
N GLN A 503 -22.97 -18.52 10.15
CA GLN A 503 -23.82 -19.27 9.22
C GLN A 503 -23.70 -18.80 7.76
N ALA A 504 -23.56 -17.49 7.54
CA ALA A 504 -23.39 -16.90 6.20
C ALA A 504 -22.11 -17.36 5.47
N ILE A 505 -21.11 -17.88 6.19
CA ILE A 505 -19.84 -18.38 5.65
C ILE A 505 -19.63 -19.88 5.95
N ALA A 506 -20.63 -20.57 6.50
CA ALA A 506 -20.57 -22.00 6.77
C ALA A 506 -20.19 -22.84 5.54
N PRO A 507 -20.61 -22.51 4.29
CA PRO A 507 -20.13 -23.22 3.10
C PRO A 507 -18.60 -23.16 2.95
N LEU A 508 -17.97 -22.00 3.20
CA LEU A 508 -16.52 -21.88 3.14
C LEU A 508 -15.81 -22.73 4.20
N LEU A 509 -16.34 -22.74 5.43
CA LEU A 509 -15.79 -23.56 6.51
C LEU A 509 -15.91 -25.05 6.20
N ARG A 510 -17.07 -25.49 5.69
CA ARG A 510 -17.31 -26.88 5.26
C ARG A 510 -16.38 -27.29 4.12
N TYR A 511 -16.16 -26.40 3.16
CA TYR A 511 -15.17 -26.60 2.08
C TYR A 511 -13.76 -26.84 2.65
N ALA A 512 -13.32 -26.00 3.60
CA ALA A 512 -12.01 -26.16 4.23
C ALA A 512 -11.85 -27.51 4.96
N VAL A 513 -12.90 -28.00 5.64
CA VAL A 513 -12.90 -29.34 6.25
C VAL A 513 -12.75 -30.44 5.20
N ALA A 514 -13.49 -30.36 4.08
CA ALA A 514 -13.38 -31.34 3.00
C ALA A 514 -11.97 -31.37 2.38
N VAL A 515 -11.35 -30.20 2.16
CA VAL A 515 -9.97 -30.10 1.66
C VAL A 515 -8.98 -30.75 2.61
N LYS A 516 -9.12 -30.53 3.93
CA LYS A 516 -8.24 -31.18 4.93
C LYS A 516 -8.41 -32.70 4.98
N ALA A 517 -9.64 -33.19 4.89
CA ALA A 517 -9.91 -34.62 4.79
C ALA A 517 -9.22 -35.23 3.55
N ALA A 518 -9.34 -34.57 2.39
CA ALA A 518 -8.68 -35.01 1.15
C ALA A 518 -7.15 -35.02 1.26
N ARG A 519 -6.54 -33.98 1.87
CA ARG A 519 -5.09 -33.92 2.12
C ARG A 519 -4.60 -34.99 3.11
N SER A 520 -5.47 -35.41 4.01
CA SER A 520 -5.22 -36.52 4.93
C SER A 520 -5.53 -37.89 4.30
N GLN A 521 -5.82 -37.92 2.98
CA GLN A 521 -6.17 -39.10 2.20
C GLN A 521 -7.48 -39.80 2.62
N ASP A 522 -8.32 -39.14 3.42
CA ASP A 522 -9.67 -39.59 3.75
C ASP A 522 -10.67 -39.08 2.70
N TYR A 523 -10.59 -39.66 1.51
CA TYR A 523 -11.40 -39.24 0.36
C TYR A 523 -12.90 -39.52 0.57
N ALA A 524 -13.25 -40.55 1.35
CA ALA A 524 -14.63 -40.85 1.69
C ALA A 524 -15.23 -39.73 2.55
N LYS A 525 -14.49 -39.28 3.58
CA LYS A 525 -14.92 -38.15 4.41
C LYS A 525 -14.91 -36.84 3.64
N ALA A 526 -13.93 -36.63 2.76
CA ALA A 526 -13.89 -35.46 1.89
C ALA A 526 -15.14 -35.38 1.01
N LEU A 527 -15.51 -36.49 0.34
CA LEU A 527 -16.69 -36.56 -0.51
C LEU A 527 -17.97 -36.29 0.29
N GLN A 528 -18.16 -36.98 1.42
CA GLN A 528 -19.30 -36.76 2.33
C GLN A 528 -19.38 -35.30 2.80
N THR A 529 -18.25 -34.71 3.17
CA THR A 529 -18.22 -33.33 3.67
C THR A 529 -18.46 -32.33 2.56
N SER A 530 -18.06 -32.61 1.31
CA SER A 530 -18.31 -31.75 0.15
C SER A 530 -19.68 -31.93 -0.51
N GLU A 531 -20.47 -32.92 -0.08
CA GLU A 531 -21.75 -33.24 -0.69
C GLU A 531 -22.74 -32.06 -0.60
N ASN A 532 -23.32 -31.64 -1.72
CA ASN A 532 -24.21 -30.47 -1.80
C ASN A 532 -23.57 -29.15 -1.32
N LEU A 533 -22.23 -29.04 -1.37
CA LEU A 533 -21.53 -27.80 -1.04
C LEU A 533 -21.89 -26.70 -2.06
N ASN A 534 -22.55 -25.65 -1.60
CA ASN A 534 -22.88 -24.50 -2.42
C ASN A 534 -22.15 -23.24 -1.92
N LEU A 535 -21.00 -22.93 -2.51
CA LEU A 535 -20.24 -21.71 -2.20
C LEU A 535 -20.97 -20.44 -2.65
N THR A 536 -21.88 -20.51 -3.63
CA THR A 536 -22.65 -19.35 -4.11
C THR A 536 -23.77 -18.94 -3.16
N ALA A 537 -24.04 -19.73 -2.11
CA ALA A 537 -24.94 -19.34 -1.02
C ALA A 537 -24.33 -18.25 -0.11
N MET A 538 -23.01 -18.03 -0.17
CA MET A 538 -22.36 -16.94 0.55
C MET A 538 -22.72 -15.59 -0.07
N PRO A 539 -22.76 -14.50 0.71
CA PRO A 539 -22.94 -13.15 0.18
C PRO A 539 -21.91 -12.84 -0.92
N ALA A 540 -22.38 -12.40 -2.09
CA ALA A 540 -21.53 -12.17 -3.26
C ALA A 540 -20.31 -11.30 -2.95
N LYS A 541 -20.49 -10.24 -2.15
CA LYS A 541 -19.39 -9.35 -1.71
C LYS A 541 -18.29 -10.09 -0.92
N ILE A 542 -18.66 -11.05 -0.07
CA ILE A 542 -17.68 -11.83 0.71
C ILE A 542 -16.99 -12.84 -0.21
N LEU A 543 -17.76 -13.54 -1.03
CA LEU A 543 -17.25 -14.52 -1.98
C LEU A 543 -16.25 -13.88 -2.95
N GLU A 544 -16.61 -12.73 -3.53
CA GLU A 544 -15.77 -11.98 -4.45
C GLU A 544 -14.45 -11.54 -3.79
N ARG A 545 -14.51 -10.92 -2.61
CA ARG A 545 -13.32 -10.44 -1.90
C ARG A 545 -12.42 -11.57 -1.40
N TYR A 546 -12.99 -12.73 -1.05
CA TYR A 546 -12.23 -13.90 -0.61
C TYR A 546 -11.39 -14.52 -1.75
N TYR A 547 -11.95 -14.61 -2.97
CA TYR A 547 -11.31 -15.27 -4.11
C TYR A 547 -10.55 -14.34 -5.05
N LYS A 548 -10.84 -13.03 -5.09
CA LYS A 548 -10.04 -12.05 -5.84
C LYS A 548 -8.76 -11.68 -5.07
N ALA A 549 -7.84 -12.65 -4.95
CA ALA A 549 -6.50 -12.40 -4.45
C ALA A 549 -5.65 -11.72 -5.54
N GLY A 550 -5.62 -10.40 -5.50
CA GLY A 550 -4.60 -9.58 -6.15
C GLY A 550 -5.01 -8.92 -7.45
N TRP A 551 -5.75 -7.79 -7.38
CA TRP A 551 -5.74 -6.64 -8.33
C TRP A 551 -7.08 -5.89 -8.47
N SER A 552 -8.00 -5.93 -7.50
CA SER A 552 -8.99 -4.85 -7.39
C SER A 552 -9.40 -4.68 -5.93
N TRP A 553 -8.58 -3.93 -5.22
CA TRP A 553 -8.72 -3.59 -3.81
C TRP A 553 -9.95 -2.69 -3.50
N TRP A 554 -10.76 -2.35 -4.51
CA TRP A 554 -11.65 -1.17 -4.47
C TRP A 554 -13.05 -1.37 -5.09
N THR A 555 -13.59 -2.59 -5.12
CA THR A 555 -15.04 -2.81 -5.41
C THR A 555 -15.82 -3.26 -4.18
#